data_AF-A0A7J7M3B9-F1
#
_entry.id   AF-A0A7J7M3B9-F1
#
_cell.length_a   1.000
_cell.length_b   1.000
_cell.length_c   1.000
_cell.angle_alpha   90.00
_cell.angle_beta   90.00
_cell.angle_gamma   90.00
#
_symmetry.space_group_name_H-M   'P 1'
#
loop_
_entity.id
_entity.type
_entity.pdbx_description
1 polymer ?
#
loop_
_entity_poly.entity_id
_entity_poly.type
_entity_poly.pdbx_seq_one_letter_code
_entity_poly.pdbx_strand_id
1 'polypeptide(L)'
;MYRHLFFLFSLLFFSNASPAVATTNATVYTTLTEFGLPPGLLPNSVTRYSLTESGEFEVELEKPCYIHFDYLVYYDRKITGILKYGSISDLKGIEVRKLFVWLDVDEIKVDLPPSDFIYFTVGWINKKLDVEQFMSVKGCGDNGIDGVWSDLIKV
;
A
#
# COMPACT_ATOMS: atom_id res chain seq x y z
N MET A 1 -34.60 -24.03 44.12
CA MET A 1 -33.41 -24.32 43.28
C MET A 1 -33.79 -24.08 41.82
N TYR A 2 -33.64 -22.82 41.39
CA TYR A 2 -33.97 -22.35 40.04
C TYR A 2 -32.86 -22.77 39.06
N ARG A 3 -33.16 -23.70 38.16
CA ARG A 3 -32.19 -24.20 37.18
C ARG A 3 -32.32 -23.41 35.88
N HIS A 4 -31.52 -22.35 35.82
CA HIS A 4 -31.03 -21.66 34.64
C HIS A 4 -32.07 -21.02 33.72
N LEU A 5 -32.58 -19.90 34.24
CA LEU A 5 -32.68 -18.59 33.59
C LEU A 5 -32.45 -18.60 32.06
N PHE A 6 -33.59 -18.62 31.39
CA PHE A 6 -33.82 -18.52 29.96
C PHE A 6 -33.20 -17.23 29.39
N PHE A 7 -32.18 -17.41 28.53
CA PHE A 7 -31.88 -16.60 27.34
C PHE A 7 -32.02 -15.06 27.48
N LEU A 8 -31.03 -14.42 28.13
CA LEU A 8 -30.77 -12.98 28.02
C LEU A 8 -29.41 -12.75 27.35
N PHE A 9 -29.37 -12.79 26.02
CA PHE A 9 -28.31 -12.13 25.25
C PHE A 9 -28.72 -11.96 23.78
N SER A 10 -29.74 -11.15 23.52
CA SER A 10 -29.88 -10.54 22.20
C SER A 10 -29.01 -9.28 22.18
N LEU A 11 -27.70 -9.45 21.99
CA LEU A 11 -26.89 -8.33 21.51
C LEU A 11 -27.32 -8.06 20.07
N LEU A 12 -28.01 -6.95 19.91
CA LEU A 12 -28.23 -6.31 18.63
C LEU A 12 -26.87 -6.00 18.02
N PHE A 13 -26.39 -6.87 17.12
CA PHE A 13 -25.34 -6.51 16.18
C PHE A 13 -25.96 -5.47 15.24
N PHE A 14 -25.81 -4.19 15.58
CA PHE A 14 -25.95 -3.10 14.62
C PHE A 14 -24.84 -3.26 13.60
N SER A 15 -25.11 -3.98 12.52
CA SER A 15 -24.32 -3.87 11.29
C SER A 15 -24.60 -2.50 10.69
N ASN A 16 -23.84 -1.49 11.10
CA ASN A 16 -23.71 -0.26 10.33
C ASN A 16 -22.95 -0.62 9.05
N ALA A 17 -23.70 -0.97 8.00
CA ALA A 17 -23.19 -0.92 6.65
C ALA A 17 -23.00 0.57 6.31
N SER A 18 -21.77 1.07 6.41
CA SER A 18 -21.46 2.40 5.89
C SER A 18 -21.77 2.42 4.40
N PRO A 19 -22.49 3.42 3.90
CA PRO A 19 -22.65 3.60 2.47
C PRO A 19 -21.27 3.85 1.87
N ALA A 20 -20.80 2.92 1.05
CA ALA A 20 -19.67 3.18 0.18
C ALA A 20 -20.07 4.34 -0.73
N VAL A 21 -19.51 5.52 -0.46
CA VAL A 21 -19.69 6.70 -1.31
C VAL A 21 -19.09 6.32 -2.66
N ALA A 22 -19.95 6.13 -3.64
CA ALA A 22 -19.56 5.92 -5.03
C ALA A 22 -19.03 7.24 -5.58
N THR A 23 -17.75 7.50 -5.37
CA THR A 23 -17.06 8.64 -5.96
C THR A 23 -16.86 8.38 -7.45
N THR A 24 -17.36 9.33 -8.25
CA THR A 24 -17.18 9.51 -9.68
C THR A 24 -15.82 9.04 -10.20
N ASN A 25 -15.75 7.82 -10.76
CA ASN A 25 -14.70 7.27 -11.64
C ASN A 25 -13.24 7.69 -11.37
N ALA A 26 -12.90 7.99 -10.11
CA ALA A 26 -11.56 8.34 -9.70
C ALA A 26 -10.75 7.04 -9.74
N THR A 27 -9.49 7.13 -10.16
CA THR A 27 -8.57 6.00 -10.08
C THR A 27 -7.77 6.13 -8.78
N VAL A 28 -7.20 5.03 -8.30
CA VAL A 28 -6.30 5.11 -7.14
C VAL A 28 -5.13 6.07 -7.39
N TYR A 29 -4.64 6.18 -8.63
CA TYR A 29 -3.54 7.06 -9.02
C TYR A 29 -3.91 8.55 -8.88
N THR A 30 -5.13 8.92 -9.28
CA THR A 30 -5.63 10.29 -9.10
C THR A 30 -5.83 10.60 -7.62
N THR A 31 -6.36 9.65 -6.84
CA THR A 31 -6.51 9.81 -5.39
C THR A 31 -5.16 9.99 -4.69
N LEU A 32 -4.12 9.21 -5.03
CA LEU A 32 -2.78 9.42 -4.48
C LEU A 32 -2.28 10.84 -4.76
N THR A 33 -2.48 11.33 -5.99
CA THR A 33 -2.06 12.67 -6.40
C THR A 33 -2.79 13.76 -5.61
N GLU A 34 -4.11 13.63 -5.40
CA GLU A 34 -4.92 14.54 -4.58
C GLU A 34 -4.46 14.60 -3.13
N PHE A 35 -3.95 13.48 -2.61
CA PHE A 35 -3.34 13.38 -1.29
C PHE A 35 -1.86 13.76 -1.29
N GLY A 36 -1.33 14.34 -2.36
CA GLY A 36 0.06 14.83 -2.43
C GLY A 36 1.11 13.72 -2.57
N LEU A 37 0.70 12.51 -2.97
CA LEU A 37 1.60 11.38 -3.17
C LEU A 37 1.78 11.09 -4.67
N PRO A 38 2.97 10.61 -5.09
CA PRO A 38 3.19 10.26 -6.49
C PRO A 38 2.29 9.10 -6.93
N PRO A 39 1.73 9.14 -8.16
CA PRO A 39 0.85 8.09 -8.65
C PRO A 39 1.58 6.76 -8.89
N GLY A 40 2.89 6.80 -9.17
CA GLY A 40 3.71 5.60 -9.45
C GLY A 40 4.14 4.81 -8.23
N LEU A 41 3.57 5.08 -7.05
CA LEU A 41 3.76 4.23 -5.86
C LEU A 41 3.12 2.84 -6.02
N LEU A 42 2.08 2.73 -6.85
CA LEU A 42 1.36 1.49 -7.11
C LEU A 42 1.59 1.00 -8.56
N PRO A 43 1.56 -0.33 -8.80
CA PRO A 43 1.66 -0.90 -10.14
C PRO A 43 0.44 -0.54 -11.00
N ASN A 44 0.55 -0.70 -12.32
CA ASN A 44 -0.55 -0.51 -13.27
C ASN A 44 -1.63 -1.62 -13.23
N SER A 45 -1.41 -2.69 -12.46
CA SER A 45 -2.26 -3.88 -12.40
C SER A 45 -3.39 -3.80 -11.36
N VAL A 46 -3.74 -2.58 -10.92
CA VAL A 46 -4.83 -2.34 -9.97
C VAL A 46 -6.18 -2.62 -10.64
N THR A 47 -6.95 -3.52 -10.05
CA THR A 47 -8.28 -3.91 -10.52
C THR A 47 -9.39 -3.29 -9.69
N ARG A 48 -9.14 -3.06 -8.41
CA ARG A 48 -10.10 -2.46 -7.47
C ARG A 48 -9.39 -1.60 -6.46
N TYR A 49 -10.05 -0.55 -6.01
CA TYR A 49 -9.62 0.19 -4.84
C TYR A 49 -10.83 0.68 -4.05
N SER A 50 -10.62 0.93 -2.77
CA SER A 50 -11.57 1.60 -1.89
C SER A 50 -10.82 2.52 -0.92
N LEU A 51 -11.43 3.65 -0.60
CA LEU A 51 -10.97 4.59 0.40
C LEU A 51 -12.15 4.97 1.29
N THR A 52 -11.95 4.86 2.59
CA THR A 52 -12.94 5.26 3.59
C THR A 52 -12.74 6.72 4.02
N GLU A 53 -13.73 7.31 4.68
CA GLU A 53 -13.61 8.65 5.25
C GLU A 53 -12.54 8.75 6.36
N SER A 54 -12.22 7.64 7.04
CA SER A 54 -11.16 7.58 8.05
C SER A 54 -9.75 7.56 7.43
N GLY A 55 -9.64 7.43 6.11
CA GLY A 55 -8.39 7.32 5.38
C GLY A 55 -7.90 5.89 5.17
N GLU A 56 -8.60 4.88 5.70
CA GLU A 56 -8.25 3.48 5.40
C GLU A 56 -8.47 3.22 3.91
N PHE A 57 -7.41 2.83 3.22
CA PHE A 57 -7.43 2.49 1.80
C PHE A 57 -7.06 1.02 1.60
N GLU A 58 -7.71 0.42 0.62
CA GLU A 58 -7.45 -0.95 0.17
C GLU A 58 -7.34 -0.96 -1.36
N VAL A 59 -6.34 -1.67 -1.86
CA VAL A 59 -6.07 -1.84 -3.29
C VAL A 59 -5.96 -3.33 -3.59
N GLU A 60 -6.66 -3.77 -4.63
CA GLU A 60 -6.59 -5.14 -5.12
C GLU A 60 -5.97 -5.17 -6.53
N LEU A 61 -4.89 -5.93 -6.66
CA LEU A 61 -4.22 -6.21 -7.92
C LEU A 61 -4.82 -7.45 -8.58
N GLU A 62 -4.66 -7.57 -9.90
CA GLU A 62 -5.05 -8.78 -10.63
C GLU A 62 -4.33 -10.04 -10.11
N LYS A 63 -3.04 -9.88 -9.80
CA LYS A 63 -2.12 -10.89 -9.27
C LYS A 63 -1.01 -10.21 -8.46
N PRO A 64 -0.29 -10.94 -7.59
CA PRO A 64 0.93 -10.43 -6.98
C PRO A 64 1.91 -9.96 -8.05
N CYS A 65 2.67 -8.91 -7.74
CA CYS A 65 3.41 -8.16 -8.73
C CYS A 65 4.85 -7.90 -8.30
N TYR A 66 5.77 -8.01 -9.25
CA TYR A 66 7.17 -7.66 -9.06
C TYR A 66 7.52 -6.44 -9.93
N ILE A 67 8.13 -5.43 -9.33
CA ILE A 67 8.66 -4.28 -10.04
C ILE A 67 10.15 -4.13 -9.72
N HIS A 68 10.93 -3.96 -10.79
CA HIS A 68 12.34 -3.64 -10.70
C HIS A 68 12.56 -2.12 -10.71
N PHE A 69 13.03 -1.61 -9.58
CA PHE A 69 13.72 -0.33 -9.49
C PHE A 69 15.23 -0.61 -9.40
N ASP A 70 15.97 0.15 -8.60
CA ASP A 70 17.36 -0.20 -8.22
C ASP A 70 17.43 -1.49 -7.38
N TYR A 71 16.29 -1.87 -6.81
CA TYR A 71 16.02 -3.07 -6.02
C TYR A 71 14.70 -3.70 -6.47
N LEU A 72 14.51 -4.98 -6.14
CA LEU A 72 13.27 -5.70 -6.44
C LEU A 72 12.21 -5.35 -5.38
N VAL A 73 11.05 -4.90 -5.83
CA VAL A 73 9.88 -4.62 -5.00
C VAL A 73 8.81 -5.64 -5.32
N TYR A 74 8.25 -6.25 -4.28
CA TYR A 74 7.12 -7.14 -4.34
C TYR A 74 5.88 -6.43 -3.82
N TYR A 75 4.78 -6.59 -4.55
CA TYR A 75 3.45 -6.14 -4.18
C TYR A 75 2.59 -7.39 -4.06
N ASP A 76 1.98 -7.58 -2.90
CA ASP A 76 0.96 -8.60 -2.72
C ASP A 76 -0.30 -8.23 -3.50
N ARG A 77 -1.18 -9.22 -3.72
CA ARG A 77 -2.44 -9.02 -4.41
C ARG A 77 -3.32 -7.99 -3.69
N LYS A 78 -3.26 -7.94 -2.37
CA LYS A 78 -4.02 -7.00 -1.54
C LYS A 78 -3.07 -6.09 -0.78
N ILE A 79 -3.23 -4.79 -0.96
CA ILE A 79 -2.45 -3.75 -0.30
C ILE A 79 -3.40 -2.93 0.56
N THR A 80 -2.99 -2.63 1.79
CA THR A 80 -3.79 -1.86 2.75
C THR A 80 -2.95 -0.82 3.45
N GLY A 81 -3.58 0.25 3.93
CA GLY A 81 -2.98 1.18 4.87
C GLY A 81 -3.89 2.35 5.19
N ILE A 82 -3.34 3.37 5.83
CA ILE A 82 -4.03 4.61 6.19
C ILE A 82 -3.42 5.76 5.37
N LEU A 83 -4.21 6.24 4.41
CA LEU A 83 -3.88 7.35 3.53
C LEU A 83 -4.22 8.69 4.22
N LYS A 84 -3.22 9.57 4.28
CA LYS A 84 -3.34 10.96 4.73
C LYS A 84 -2.62 11.86 3.74
N TYR A 85 -2.88 13.16 3.84
CA TYR A 85 -2.18 14.11 2.99
C TYR A 85 -0.66 13.99 3.21
N GLY A 86 0.05 13.70 2.13
CA GLY A 86 1.50 13.50 2.08
C GLY A 86 2.00 12.17 2.65
N SER A 87 1.14 11.22 3.05
CA SER A 87 1.61 9.99 3.67
C SER A 87 0.68 8.78 3.57
N ILE A 88 1.28 7.60 3.62
CA ILE A 88 0.62 6.31 3.82
C ILE A 88 1.26 5.66 5.03
N SER A 89 0.47 5.33 6.05
CA SER A 89 0.91 4.67 7.29
C SER A 89 0.23 3.31 7.46
N ASP A 90 0.74 2.47 8.35
CA ASP A 90 0.26 1.10 8.57
C ASP A 90 0.15 0.30 7.26
N LEU A 91 1.11 0.53 6.36
CA LEU A 91 1.13 -0.05 5.03
C LEU A 91 1.47 -1.55 5.11
N LYS A 92 0.69 -2.36 4.38
CA LYS A 92 0.87 -3.81 4.26
C LYS A 92 0.72 -4.25 2.82
N GLY A 93 1.42 -5.33 2.47
CA GLY A 93 1.41 -5.92 1.14
C GLY A 93 2.45 -5.32 0.18
N ILE A 94 3.45 -4.60 0.68
CA ILE A 94 4.58 -4.12 -0.11
C ILE A 94 5.87 -4.48 0.62
N GLU A 95 6.75 -5.21 -0.08
CA GLU A 95 8.03 -5.66 0.43
C GLU A 95 9.14 -5.25 -0.53
N VAL A 96 10.30 -4.87 0.00
CA VAL A 96 11.51 -4.64 -0.79
C VAL A 96 12.52 -5.73 -0.49
N ARG A 97 13.20 -6.20 -1.53
CA ARG A 97 14.27 -7.17 -1.39
C ARG A 97 15.61 -6.47 -1.25
N LYS A 98 16.39 -6.88 -0.26
CA LYS A 98 17.77 -6.44 -0.09
C LYS A 98 18.63 -7.58 0.48
N LEU A 99 19.78 -7.85 -0.13
CA LEU A 99 20.75 -8.86 0.34
C LEU A 99 20.06 -10.19 0.69
N PHE A 100 19.20 -10.68 -0.21
CA PHE A 100 18.42 -11.91 -0.06
C PHE A 100 17.32 -11.91 1.02
N VAL A 101 17.06 -10.81 1.70
CA VAL A 101 15.99 -10.67 2.70
C VAL A 101 14.88 -9.78 2.16
N TRP A 102 13.63 -10.14 2.45
CA TRP A 102 12.45 -9.30 2.20
C TRP A 102 12.16 -8.46 3.43
N LEU A 103 11.89 -7.17 3.23
CA LEU A 103 11.60 -6.22 4.28
C LEU A 103 10.30 -5.48 3.95
N ASP A 104 9.38 -5.44 4.91
CA ASP A 104 8.12 -4.70 4.80
C ASP A 104 8.36 -3.20 4.66
N VAL A 105 7.52 -2.57 3.84
CA VAL A 105 7.38 -1.11 3.78
C VAL A 105 6.18 -0.72 4.65
N ASP A 106 6.44 -0.09 5.80
CA ASP A 106 5.42 0.24 6.80
C ASP A 106 4.86 1.67 6.64
N GLU A 107 5.67 2.60 6.13
CA GLU A 107 5.27 4.00 5.93
C GLU A 107 5.89 4.58 4.65
N ILE A 108 5.13 5.42 3.95
CA ILE A 108 5.58 6.27 2.84
C ILE A 108 5.19 7.70 3.16
N LYS A 109 6.11 8.65 3.02
CA LYS A 109 5.81 10.08 3.22
C LYS A 109 6.59 10.98 2.28
N VAL A 110 6.01 12.09 1.87
CA VAL A 110 6.69 13.16 1.17
C VAL A 110 6.92 14.35 2.10
N ASP A 111 7.97 15.13 1.84
CA ASP A 111 8.10 16.43 2.49
C ASP A 111 6.93 17.35 2.04
N LEU A 112 6.46 18.26 2.90
CA LEU A 112 5.44 19.25 2.54
C LEU A 112 6.14 20.55 2.06
N PRO A 113 5.59 21.26 1.07
CA PRO A 113 6.34 21.85 -0.04
C PRO A 113 7.41 22.92 0.29
N PRO A 114 8.41 23.09 -0.64
CA PRO A 114 8.64 22.30 -1.85
C PRO A 114 9.42 21.01 -1.56
N SER A 115 9.00 19.89 -2.16
CA SER A 115 9.49 18.54 -1.83
C SER A 115 10.13 17.85 -3.03
N ASP A 116 11.45 17.63 -2.94
CA ASP A 116 12.19 16.82 -3.93
C ASP A 116 12.31 15.36 -3.49
N PHE A 117 11.83 15.04 -2.28
CA PHE A 117 12.13 13.78 -1.63
C PHE A 117 10.89 13.09 -1.07
N ILE A 118 10.99 11.77 -1.12
CA ILE A 118 10.05 10.82 -0.53
C ILE A 118 10.82 9.88 0.41
N TYR A 119 10.18 9.49 1.51
CA TYR A 119 10.76 8.67 2.54
C TYR A 119 9.94 7.40 2.71
N PHE A 120 10.66 6.28 2.77
CA PHE A 120 10.10 4.95 3.00
C PHE A 120 10.62 4.42 4.33
N THR A 121 9.73 4.03 5.23
CA THR A 121 10.10 3.26 6.42
C THR A 121 10.04 1.78 6.06
N VAL A 122 11.20 1.14 6.06
CA VAL A 122 11.41 -0.25 5.67
C VAL A 122 11.94 -1.02 6.87
N GLY A 123 11.08 -1.81 7.51
CA GLY A 123 11.35 -2.35 8.85
C GLY A 123 11.77 -1.25 9.83
N TRP A 124 12.99 -1.32 10.35
CA TRP A 124 13.54 -0.30 11.27
C TRP A 124 14.34 0.83 10.59
N ILE A 125 14.35 0.91 9.26
CA ILE A 125 15.22 1.83 8.51
C ILE A 125 14.36 2.84 7.75
N ASN A 126 14.75 4.12 7.79
CA ASN A 126 14.18 5.14 6.91
C ASN A 126 15.07 5.33 5.67
N LYS A 127 14.45 5.36 4.50
CA LYS A 127 15.12 5.56 3.21
C LYS A 127 14.57 6.79 2.51
N LYS A 128 15.47 7.72 2.21
CA LYS A 128 15.21 8.93 1.43
C LYS A 128 15.51 8.64 -0.05
N LEU A 129 14.56 8.95 -0.90
CA LEU A 129 14.63 8.78 -2.35
C LEU A 129 14.11 10.02 -3.05
N ASP A 130 14.47 10.15 -4.32
CA ASP A 130 13.97 11.24 -5.16
C ASP A 130 12.52 10.94 -5.56
N VAL A 131 11.65 11.94 -5.44
CA VAL A 131 10.23 11.79 -5.75
C VAL A 131 9.98 11.47 -7.23
N GLU A 132 10.85 11.95 -8.13
CA GLU A 132 10.72 11.77 -9.58
C GLU A 132 10.69 10.29 -9.99
N GLN A 133 11.38 9.42 -9.23
CA GLN A 133 11.42 7.98 -9.48
C GLN A 133 10.03 7.32 -9.41
N PHE A 134 9.08 7.96 -8.73
CA PHE A 134 7.73 7.45 -8.45
C PHE A 134 6.63 8.24 -9.17
N MET A 135 6.98 9.17 -10.06
CA MET A 135 5.99 9.95 -10.81
C MET A 135 5.33 9.15 -11.95
N SER A 136 5.97 8.08 -12.42
CA SER A 136 5.46 7.24 -13.51
C SER A 136 4.97 5.89 -12.99
N VAL A 137 3.74 5.52 -13.37
CA VAL A 137 3.15 4.22 -13.05
C VAL A 137 3.88 3.12 -13.82
N LYS A 138 4.39 2.12 -13.11
CA LYS A 138 5.14 1.01 -13.69
C LYS A 138 4.27 -0.20 -13.98
N GLY A 139 4.62 -0.90 -15.06
CA GLY A 139 4.04 -2.17 -15.44
C GLY A 139 4.42 -3.28 -14.47
N CYS A 140 3.53 -4.26 -14.31
CA CYS A 140 3.85 -5.46 -13.56
C CYS A 140 4.80 -6.39 -14.32
N GLY A 141 5.94 -6.75 -13.71
CA GLY A 141 6.88 -7.72 -14.24
C GLY A 141 6.53 -9.15 -13.83
N ASP A 142 6.86 -10.13 -14.69
CA ASP A 142 6.37 -11.50 -14.53
C ASP A 142 7.24 -12.43 -13.65
N ASN A 143 8.43 -12.04 -13.16
CA ASN A 143 9.26 -12.91 -12.30
C ASN A 143 10.20 -12.15 -11.35
N GLY A 144 10.25 -12.55 -10.07
CA GLY A 144 11.24 -12.06 -9.09
C GLY A 144 12.65 -12.67 -9.22
N ILE A 145 12.90 -13.46 -10.27
CA ILE A 145 14.17 -14.18 -10.52
C ILE A 145 15.28 -13.18 -10.89
N ASP A 146 14.96 -12.15 -11.66
CA ASP A 146 15.93 -11.13 -12.09
C ASP A 146 16.52 -10.35 -10.90
N GLY A 147 15.76 -10.23 -9.80
CA GLY A 147 16.25 -9.59 -8.56
C GLY A 147 17.30 -10.41 -7.83
N VAL A 148 17.22 -11.75 -7.89
CA VAL A 148 18.20 -12.64 -7.25
C VAL A 148 19.58 -12.47 -7.88
N TRP A 149 19.64 -12.39 -9.22
CA TRP A 149 20.89 -12.28 -9.96
C TRP A 149 21.54 -10.89 -9.83
N SER A 150 20.74 -9.83 -9.77
CA SER A 150 21.20 -8.46 -9.50
C SER A 150 21.92 -8.35 -8.14
N ASP A 151 21.37 -8.98 -7.10
CA ASP A 151 21.95 -8.97 -5.75
C ASP A 151 23.30 -9.69 -5.70
N LEU A 152 23.50 -10.76 -6.48
CA LEU A 152 24.75 -11.54 -6.51
C LEU A 152 25.92 -10.81 -7.18
N ILE A 153 25.65 -9.93 -8.14
CA ILE A 153 26.69 -9.22 -8.91
C ILE A 153 27.13 -7.92 -8.22
N LYS A 154 26.31 -7.39 -7.29
CA LYS A 154 26.58 -6.17 -6.52
C LYS A 154 27.38 -6.40 -5.21
N VAL A 155 27.96 -7.59 -5.02
CA VAL A 155 28.84 -7.93 -3.87
C VAL A 155 30.30 -7.66 -4.21
#